data_AF-A0A958S8P0-F1
#
_entry.id   AF-A0A958S8P0-F1
#
_cell.length_a   1.000
_cell.length_b   1.000
_cell.length_c   1.000
_cell.angle_alpha   90.00
_cell.angle_beta   90.00
_cell.angle_gamma   90.00
#
_symmetry.space_group_name_H-M   'P 1'
#
loop_
_entity.id
_entity.type
_entity.pdbx_description
1 polymer ?
#
loop_
_entity_poly.entity_id
_entity_poly.type
_entity_poly.pdbx_seq_one_letter_code
_entity_poly.pdbx_strand_id
1 'polypeptide(L)'
;MFKQLFLYSIFLGIVFSLSLSVFAQKQKVLVVPYTRFQLVSDFQLEEIASFNNCSSTEVFDVYQTSLSSTLTLNQNNKYELVFMSDSHFQLYKRYIQYKMDKFNGKNFNGSDLSSLPNDVFKELLSSENADFILFINWYQIKKAVHTTYTGDRNKRNKFSQHFIDFDVYNSKKEKIYGKGNLKLDCGDFPSASMVENKCLNAKELSDCYSNFFKELDKIIP
;
A
#
# COMPACT_ATOMS: atom_id res chain seq x y z
N MET A 1 -55.25 -15.06 28.68
CA MET A 1 -54.04 -14.41 29.23
C MET A 1 -52.74 -15.05 28.73
N PHE A 2 -52.59 -16.38 28.74
CA PHE A 2 -51.38 -17.08 28.24
C PHE A 2 -51.04 -16.88 26.75
N LYS A 3 -52.03 -16.73 25.86
CA LYS A 3 -51.78 -16.51 24.42
C LYS A 3 -51.16 -15.15 24.09
N GLN A 4 -51.42 -14.10 24.88
CA GLN A 4 -50.83 -12.78 24.67
C GLN A 4 -49.36 -12.74 25.11
N LEU A 5 -49.01 -13.41 26.23
CA LEU A 5 -47.63 -13.50 26.70
C LEU A 5 -46.72 -14.26 25.72
N PHE A 6 -47.24 -15.26 25.01
CA PHE A 6 -46.49 -16.02 24.00
C PHE A 6 -46.23 -15.24 22.70
N LEU A 7 -47.15 -14.36 22.32
CA LEU A 7 -46.99 -13.48 21.15
C LEU A 7 -45.96 -12.37 21.40
N TYR A 8 -45.90 -11.83 22.62
CA TYR A 8 -44.90 -10.83 22.99
C TYR A 8 -43.48 -11.40 23.06
N SER A 9 -43.30 -12.66 23.50
CA SER A 9 -41.97 -13.30 23.55
C SER A 9 -41.43 -13.66 22.16
N ILE A 10 -42.29 -14.02 21.19
CA ILE A 10 -41.88 -14.22 19.79
C ILE A 10 -41.47 -12.89 19.14
N PHE A 11 -42.21 -11.80 19.40
CA PHE A 11 -41.87 -10.48 18.85
C PHE A 11 -40.56 -9.92 19.44
N LEU A 12 -40.31 -10.13 20.74
CA LEU A 12 -39.05 -9.73 21.39
C LEU A 12 -37.85 -10.53 20.87
N GLY A 13 -38.03 -11.82 20.57
CA GLY A 13 -36.99 -12.68 19.98
C GLY A 13 -36.62 -12.30 18.54
N ILE A 14 -37.58 -11.86 17.73
CA ILE A 14 -37.33 -11.43 16.34
C ILE A 14 -36.61 -10.08 16.29
N VAL A 15 -36.91 -9.15 17.19
CA VAL A 15 -36.21 -7.85 17.26
C VAL A 15 -34.76 -7.99 17.78
N PHE A 16 -34.50 -8.96 18.67
CA PHE A 16 -33.14 -9.27 19.15
C PHE A 16 -32.28 -10.04 18.13
N SER A 17 -32.91 -10.73 17.17
CA SER A 17 -32.22 -11.47 16.11
C SER A 17 -31.77 -10.58 14.94
N LEU A 18 -32.40 -9.40 14.77
CA LEU A 18 -32.08 -8.44 13.71
C LEU A 18 -30.96 -7.46 14.09
N SER A 19 -30.43 -7.52 15.32
CA SER A 19 -29.43 -6.55 15.84
C SER A 19 -27.98 -7.02 15.73
N LEU A 20 -27.69 -8.17 15.12
CA LEU A 20 -26.34 -8.79 15.13
C LEU A 20 -25.79 -9.16 13.75
N SER A 21 -26.08 -8.35 12.73
CA SER A 21 -25.31 -8.35 11.49
C SER A 21 -25.11 -6.93 10.99
N VAL A 22 -24.56 -6.06 11.85
CA VAL A 22 -23.75 -4.95 11.37
C VAL A 22 -22.53 -5.60 10.72
N PHE A 23 -22.62 -5.90 9.43
CA PHE A 23 -21.42 -6.13 8.63
C PHE A 23 -20.58 -4.88 8.83
N ALA A 24 -19.47 -4.99 9.56
CA ALA A 24 -18.55 -3.88 9.74
C ALA A 24 -18.15 -3.40 8.34
N GLN A 25 -18.59 -2.19 7.98
CA GLN A 25 -18.28 -1.61 6.69
C GLN A 25 -16.77 -1.42 6.62
N LYS A 26 -16.14 -1.98 5.59
CA LYS A 26 -14.71 -1.80 5.37
C LYS A 26 -14.39 -0.31 5.29
N GLN A 27 -13.34 0.11 5.97
CA GLN A 27 -12.80 1.45 5.83
C GLN A 27 -12.25 1.63 4.42
N LYS A 28 -12.59 2.72 3.74
CA LYS A 28 -12.00 3.00 2.43
C LYS A 28 -10.75 3.86 2.59
N VAL A 29 -9.67 3.44 1.94
CA VAL A 29 -8.37 4.11 1.98
C VAL A 29 -8.04 4.57 0.56
N LEU A 30 -8.01 5.89 0.37
CA LEU A 30 -7.58 6.49 -0.89
C LEU A 30 -6.07 6.37 -1.02
N VAL A 31 -5.57 5.70 -2.05
CA VAL A 31 -4.15 5.52 -2.32
C VAL A 31 -3.67 6.55 -3.33
N VAL A 32 -2.67 7.33 -2.93
CA VAL A 32 -1.92 8.22 -3.81
C VAL A 32 -0.59 7.55 -4.13
N PRO A 33 -0.39 7.02 -5.35
CA PRO A 33 0.84 6.35 -5.71
C PRO A 33 1.99 7.34 -5.86
N TYR A 34 3.21 6.82 -5.79
CA TYR A 34 4.41 7.58 -6.15
C TYR A 34 4.41 7.90 -7.66
N THR A 35 5.12 8.97 -8.04
CA THR A 35 5.35 9.35 -9.45
C THR A 35 6.75 8.94 -9.89
N ARG A 36 7.06 9.13 -11.18
CA ARG A 36 8.36 8.80 -11.78
C ARG A 36 9.55 9.41 -11.03
N PHE A 37 9.39 10.59 -10.44
CA PHE A 37 10.48 11.27 -9.70
C PHE A 37 10.77 10.66 -8.32
N GLN A 38 9.86 9.85 -7.78
CA GLN A 38 10.07 9.15 -6.50
C GLN A 38 10.38 7.65 -6.68
N LEU A 39 10.58 7.20 -7.91
CA LEU A 39 11.15 5.88 -8.22
C LEU A 39 12.67 6.01 -8.37
N VAL A 40 13.42 5.43 -7.44
CA VAL A 40 14.89 5.46 -7.44
C VAL A 40 15.46 4.05 -7.49
N SER A 41 16.48 3.84 -8.32
CA SER A 41 17.11 2.54 -8.47
C SER A 41 18.63 2.64 -8.52
N ASP A 42 19.31 1.71 -7.84
CA ASP A 42 20.75 1.47 -7.99
C ASP A 42 21.08 0.70 -9.29
N PHE A 43 20.07 0.11 -9.93
CA PHE A 43 20.17 -0.61 -11.21
C PHE A 43 19.88 0.33 -12.38
N GLN A 44 20.51 0.06 -13.53
CA GLN A 44 20.21 0.77 -14.76
C GLN A 44 18.79 0.44 -15.23
N LEU A 45 18.06 1.42 -15.76
CA LEU A 45 16.68 1.20 -16.20
C LEU A 45 16.61 0.17 -17.32
N GLU A 46 17.62 0.10 -18.19
CA GLU A 46 17.73 -0.90 -19.27
C GLU A 46 17.81 -2.32 -18.72
N GLU A 47 18.53 -2.51 -17.61
CA GLU A 47 18.62 -3.81 -16.95
C GLU A 47 17.26 -4.22 -16.39
N ILE A 48 16.57 -3.31 -15.72
CA ILE A 48 15.23 -3.57 -15.17
C ILE A 48 14.24 -3.86 -16.31
N ALA A 49 14.29 -3.06 -17.38
CA ALA A 49 13.43 -3.19 -18.55
C ALA A 49 13.56 -4.56 -19.22
N SER A 50 14.79 -5.10 -19.30
CA SER A 50 15.04 -6.43 -19.85
C SER A 50 14.32 -7.55 -19.07
N PHE A 51 14.26 -7.48 -17.73
CA PHE A 51 13.55 -8.46 -16.91
C PHE A 51 12.02 -8.30 -16.93
N ASN A 52 11.52 -7.17 -17.43
CA ASN A 52 10.09 -6.86 -17.50
C ASN A 52 9.53 -6.90 -18.93
N ASN A 53 10.38 -7.19 -19.93
CA ASN A 53 10.03 -7.15 -21.35
C ASN A 53 9.39 -5.83 -21.78
N CYS A 54 9.98 -4.71 -21.33
CA CYS A 54 9.54 -3.36 -21.68
C CYS A 54 10.75 -2.49 -22.09
N SER A 55 10.49 -1.23 -22.45
CA SER A 55 11.53 -0.21 -22.64
C SER A 55 11.93 0.46 -21.32
N SER A 56 13.12 1.07 -21.26
CA SER A 56 13.58 1.84 -20.09
C SER A 56 12.59 2.94 -19.65
N THR A 57 11.87 3.54 -20.61
CA THR A 57 10.87 4.58 -20.35
C THR A 57 9.58 4.07 -19.72
N GLU A 58 9.29 2.78 -19.86
CA GLU A 58 8.09 2.11 -19.33
C GLU A 58 8.31 1.46 -17.96
N VAL A 59 9.56 1.41 -17.46
CA VAL A 59 9.89 0.77 -16.18
C VAL A 59 9.05 1.32 -15.03
N PHE A 60 8.84 2.64 -14.99
CA PHE A 60 7.98 3.27 -13.99
C PHE A 60 6.54 2.74 -14.06
N ASP A 61 5.94 2.71 -15.26
CA ASP A 61 4.55 2.30 -15.44
C ASP A 61 4.35 0.82 -15.10
N VAL A 62 5.34 -0.03 -15.41
CA VAL A 62 5.34 -1.45 -15.05
C VAL A 62 5.33 -1.65 -13.53
N TYR A 63 6.19 -0.94 -12.80
CA TYR A 63 6.24 -1.02 -11.34
C TYR A 63 5.00 -0.42 -10.67
N GLN A 64 4.49 0.70 -11.19
CA GLN A 64 3.28 1.33 -10.68
C GLN A 64 2.05 0.44 -10.91
N THR A 65 1.96 -0.22 -12.07
CA THR A 65 0.87 -1.16 -12.40
C THR A 65 0.95 -2.42 -11.55
N SER A 66 2.15 -2.97 -11.31
CA SER A 66 2.32 -4.11 -10.40
C SER A 66 1.88 -3.76 -8.97
N LEU A 67 2.33 -2.61 -8.48
CA LEU A 67 1.94 -2.07 -7.18
C LEU A 67 0.41 -1.93 -7.09
N SER A 68 -0.22 -1.26 -8.06
CA SER A 68 -1.65 -1.00 -8.02
C SER A 68 -2.50 -2.25 -8.11
N SER A 69 -2.09 -3.20 -8.97
CA SER A 69 -2.73 -4.50 -9.08
C SER A 69 -2.63 -5.27 -7.77
N THR A 70 -1.46 -5.30 -7.14
CA THR A 70 -1.24 -6.00 -5.86
C THR A 70 -2.08 -5.41 -4.73
N LEU A 71 -2.11 -4.09 -4.60
CA LEU A 71 -2.90 -3.40 -3.57
C LEU A 71 -4.40 -3.58 -3.79
N THR A 72 -4.87 -3.55 -5.04
CA THR A 72 -6.29 -3.72 -5.39
C THR A 72 -6.77 -5.15 -5.18
N LEU A 73 -5.92 -6.15 -5.46
CA LEU A 73 -6.24 -7.56 -5.29
C LEU A 73 -6.16 -8.04 -3.84
N ASN A 74 -5.65 -7.21 -2.92
CA ASN A 74 -5.59 -7.56 -1.50
C ASN A 74 -7.01 -7.70 -0.91
N GLN A 75 -7.37 -8.93 -0.54
CA GLN A 75 -8.65 -9.24 0.09
C GLN A 75 -8.56 -9.04 1.61
N ASN A 76 -8.46 -7.78 2.05
CA ASN A 76 -8.51 -7.44 3.47
C ASN A 76 -9.96 -7.30 3.96
N ASN A 77 -10.27 -7.71 5.19
CA ASN A 77 -11.61 -7.61 5.77
C ASN A 77 -11.88 -6.30 6.53
N LYS A 78 -10.84 -5.53 6.87
CA LYS A 78 -10.94 -4.26 7.59
C LYS A 78 -11.05 -3.05 6.67
N TYR A 79 -10.31 -3.07 5.56
CA TYR A 79 -10.26 -1.95 4.64
C TYR A 79 -10.26 -2.37 3.17
N GLU A 80 -10.62 -1.43 2.33
CA GLU A 80 -10.43 -1.49 0.88
C GLU A 80 -9.49 -0.37 0.43
N LEU A 81 -8.58 -0.70 -0.48
CA LEU A 81 -7.64 0.26 -1.06
C LEU A 81 -8.18 0.70 -2.42
N VAL A 82 -8.40 2.01 -2.57
CA VAL A 82 -8.92 2.60 -3.82
C VAL A 82 -7.91 3.62 -4.32
N PHE A 83 -7.44 3.46 -5.55
CA PHE A 83 -6.49 4.38 -6.14
C PHE A 83 -7.15 5.68 -6.54
N MET A 84 -6.49 6.80 -6.24
CA MET A 84 -6.87 8.11 -6.76
C MET A 84 -6.88 8.08 -8.28
N SER A 85 -7.98 8.53 -8.89
CA SER A 85 -8.08 8.67 -10.33
C SER A 85 -7.07 9.70 -10.87
N ASP A 86 -6.62 9.52 -12.11
CA ASP A 86 -5.68 10.46 -12.74
C ASP A 86 -6.24 11.89 -12.79
N SER A 87 -7.54 12.05 -13.07
CA SER A 87 -8.20 13.36 -13.09
C SER A 87 -8.11 14.06 -11.74
N HIS A 88 -8.42 13.36 -10.64
CA HIS A 88 -8.23 13.90 -9.29
C HIS A 88 -6.76 14.16 -8.99
N PHE A 89 -5.85 13.24 -9.33
CA PHE A 89 -4.43 13.45 -9.10
C PHE A 89 -3.93 14.73 -9.78
N GLN A 90 -4.34 15.01 -11.03
CA GLN A 90 -3.96 16.27 -11.71
C GLN A 90 -4.46 17.52 -10.99
N LEU A 91 -5.63 17.47 -10.35
CA LEU A 91 -6.19 18.59 -9.58
C LEU A 91 -5.42 18.83 -8.27
N TYR A 92 -5.02 17.76 -7.58
CA TYR A 92 -4.44 17.84 -6.24
C TYR A 92 -2.90 17.83 -6.20
N LYS A 93 -2.22 17.37 -7.26
CA LYS A 93 -0.75 17.21 -7.28
C LYS A 93 0.03 18.48 -6.89
N ARG A 94 -0.52 19.67 -7.18
CA ARG A 94 0.13 20.95 -6.84
C ARG A 94 0.20 21.22 -5.33
N TYR A 95 -0.68 20.58 -4.56
CA TYR A 95 -0.74 20.73 -3.11
C TYR A 95 0.02 19.64 -2.35
N ILE A 96 0.39 18.57 -3.05
CA ILE A 96 1.10 17.42 -2.48
C ILE A 96 2.59 17.63 -2.77
N GLN A 97 3.35 18.02 -1.76
CA GLN A 97 4.80 18.13 -1.85
C GLN A 97 5.45 16.95 -1.13
N TYR A 98 6.64 16.54 -1.56
CA TYR A 98 7.38 15.46 -0.91
C TYR A 98 8.66 16.02 -0.32
N LYS A 99 8.88 15.78 0.97
CA LYS A 99 10.07 16.25 1.68
C LYS A 99 10.47 15.25 2.76
N MET A 100 11.70 15.38 3.24
CA MET A 100 12.12 14.64 4.43
C MET A 100 11.24 15.04 5.61
N ASP A 101 10.66 14.04 6.26
CA ASP A 101 9.79 14.19 7.42
C ASP A 101 10.16 13.16 8.50
N LYS A 102 9.54 13.27 9.67
CA LYS A 102 9.83 12.45 10.84
C LYS A 102 8.54 11.99 11.53
N PHE A 103 8.40 10.68 11.71
CA PHE A 103 7.29 10.08 12.46
C PHE A 103 7.85 9.19 13.57
N ASN A 104 7.38 9.38 14.81
CA ASN A 104 7.87 8.65 16.00
C ASN A 104 9.40 8.55 16.11
N GLY A 105 10.10 9.67 15.86
CA GLY A 105 11.56 9.70 15.97
C GLY A 105 12.31 9.27 14.71
N LYS A 106 11.64 8.70 13.69
CA LYS A 106 12.27 8.10 12.50
C LYS A 106 12.03 8.93 11.26
N ASN A 107 13.09 9.14 10.47
CA ASN A 107 13.04 9.93 9.25
C ASN A 107 12.54 9.10 8.06
N PHE A 108 11.84 9.75 7.13
CA PHE A 108 11.35 9.17 5.89
C PHE A 108 11.01 10.26 4.86
N ASN A 109 10.82 9.89 3.59
CA ASN A 109 10.23 10.78 2.59
C ASN A 109 8.71 10.86 2.85
N GLY A 110 8.26 11.98 3.41
CA GLY A 110 6.87 12.20 3.77
C GLY A 110 6.14 13.10 2.78
N SER A 111 4.82 12.96 2.75
CA SER A 111 3.94 13.94 2.10
C SER A 111 3.82 15.18 3.00
N ASP A 112 3.92 16.36 2.40
CA ASP A 112 3.64 17.66 2.99
C ASP A 112 2.35 18.20 2.39
N LEU A 113 1.32 18.26 3.23
CA LEU A 113 0.00 18.75 2.88
C LEU A 113 -0.24 20.18 3.39
N SER A 114 0.77 20.91 3.86
CA SER A 114 0.62 22.27 4.40
C SER A 114 -0.06 23.22 3.42
N SER A 115 0.17 23.03 2.11
CA SER A 115 -0.43 23.83 1.04
C SER A 115 -1.85 23.40 0.66
N LEU A 116 -2.35 22.28 1.16
CA LEU A 116 -3.69 21.76 0.87
C LEU A 116 -4.70 22.29 1.90
N PRO A 117 -5.67 23.16 1.54
CA PRO A 117 -6.64 23.64 2.52
C PRO A 117 -7.48 22.51 3.13
N ASN A 118 -7.89 22.63 4.39
CA ASN A 118 -8.63 21.58 5.09
C ASN A 118 -9.97 21.25 4.42
N ASP A 119 -10.69 22.25 3.91
CA ASP A 119 -11.97 22.02 3.23
C ASP A 119 -11.78 21.28 1.89
N VAL A 120 -10.70 21.61 1.17
CA VAL A 120 -10.30 20.93 -0.07
C VAL A 120 -9.87 19.49 0.21
N PHE A 121 -9.17 19.23 1.32
CA PHE A 121 -8.83 17.87 1.76
C PHE A 121 -10.08 17.04 2.10
N LYS A 122 -11.05 17.64 2.81
CA LYS A 122 -12.32 16.98 3.14
C LYS A 122 -13.14 16.69 1.89
N GLU A 123 -13.18 17.62 0.93
CA GLU A 123 -13.85 17.44 -0.35
C GLU A 123 -13.24 16.28 -1.13
N LEU A 124 -11.91 16.20 -1.21
CA LEU A 124 -11.20 15.09 -1.85
C LEU A 124 -11.65 13.74 -1.25
N LEU A 125 -11.55 13.59 0.07
CA LEU A 125 -11.92 12.34 0.74
C LEU A 125 -13.41 12.01 0.56
N SER A 126 -14.28 13.01 0.66
CA SER A 126 -15.72 12.82 0.49
C SER A 126 -16.09 12.41 -0.93
N SER A 127 -15.44 12.99 -1.95
CA SER A 127 -15.67 12.66 -3.36
C SER A 127 -15.30 11.22 -3.72
N GLU A 128 -14.32 10.65 -3.01
CA GLU A 128 -13.87 9.27 -3.19
C GLU A 128 -14.53 8.29 -2.19
N ASN A 129 -15.37 8.81 -1.28
CA ASN A 129 -15.95 8.09 -0.14
C ASN A 129 -14.88 7.40 0.73
N ALA A 130 -13.76 8.08 0.98
CA ALA A 130 -12.60 7.56 1.69
C ALA A 130 -12.50 8.08 3.14
N ASP A 131 -12.18 7.18 4.06
CA ASP A 131 -11.99 7.46 5.49
C ASP A 131 -10.54 7.90 5.80
N PHE A 132 -9.60 7.37 5.01
CA PHE A 132 -8.17 7.61 5.12
C PHE A 132 -7.56 7.91 3.75
N ILE A 133 -6.40 8.56 3.76
CA ILE A 133 -5.54 8.68 2.58
C ILE A 133 -4.15 8.13 2.91
N LEU A 134 -3.67 7.26 2.04
CA LEU A 134 -2.37 6.62 2.07
C LEU A 134 -1.54 7.19 0.92
N PHE A 135 -0.44 7.86 1.25
CA PHE A 135 0.52 8.27 0.23
C PHE A 135 1.67 7.27 0.20
N ILE A 136 1.91 6.70 -0.97
CA ILE A 136 3.13 5.94 -1.26
C ILE A 136 4.14 6.95 -1.76
N ASN A 137 5.03 7.39 -0.88
CA ASN A 137 5.85 8.58 -1.09
C ASN A 137 7.12 8.30 -1.88
N TRP A 138 7.68 7.10 -1.75
CA TRP A 138 8.96 6.75 -2.35
C TRP A 138 9.03 5.26 -2.64
N TYR A 139 9.65 4.90 -3.76
CA TYR A 139 9.96 3.53 -4.12
C TYR A 139 11.44 3.40 -4.47
N GLN A 140 12.16 2.56 -3.74
CA GLN A 140 13.60 2.41 -3.92
C GLN A 140 14.00 0.97 -4.20
N ILE A 141 14.80 0.77 -5.24
CA ILE A 141 15.38 -0.52 -5.64
C ILE A 141 16.89 -0.48 -5.35
N LYS A 142 17.34 -1.19 -4.32
CA LYS A 142 18.75 -1.25 -3.93
C LYS A 142 19.43 -2.51 -4.40
N LYS A 143 20.71 -2.41 -4.76
CA LYS A 143 21.56 -3.59 -5.02
C LYS A 143 21.81 -4.34 -3.71
N ALA A 144 21.65 -5.66 -3.77
CA ALA A 144 21.88 -6.58 -2.67
C ALA A 144 22.51 -7.88 -3.17
N VAL A 145 22.78 -8.78 -2.22
CA VAL A 145 23.25 -10.13 -2.49
C VAL A 145 22.35 -11.11 -1.75
N HIS A 146 21.81 -12.09 -2.48
CA HIS A 146 21.10 -13.21 -1.89
C HIS A 146 21.99 -14.45 -1.93
N THR A 147 22.09 -15.17 -0.81
CA THR A 147 22.92 -16.38 -0.72
C THR A 147 22.02 -17.61 -0.70
N THR A 148 22.14 -18.44 -1.73
CA THR A 148 21.46 -19.74 -1.81
C THR A 148 22.38 -20.83 -1.28
N TYR A 149 21.84 -21.72 -0.45
CA TYR A 149 22.56 -22.84 0.13
C TYR A 149 22.13 -24.14 -0.55
N THR A 150 23.09 -24.99 -0.95
CA THR A 150 22.84 -26.32 -1.53
C THR A 150 23.83 -27.30 -0.92
N GLY A 151 23.38 -28.06 0.09
CA GLY A 151 24.28 -28.83 0.97
C GLY A 151 25.26 -27.89 1.66
N ASP A 152 26.55 -28.20 1.60
CA ASP A 152 27.63 -27.38 2.18
C ASP A 152 28.10 -26.22 1.28
N ARG A 153 27.51 -26.07 0.09
CA ARG A 153 27.90 -25.02 -0.87
C ARG A 153 27.02 -23.80 -0.74
N ASN A 154 27.64 -22.61 -0.70
CA ASN A 154 26.97 -21.33 -0.79
C ASN A 154 27.20 -20.69 -2.17
N LYS A 155 26.12 -20.21 -2.79
CA LYS A 155 26.20 -19.41 -4.02
C LYS A 155 25.63 -18.03 -3.76
N ARG A 156 26.41 -16.99 -4.05
CA ARG A 156 26.03 -15.59 -3.91
C ARG A 156 25.47 -15.07 -5.24
N ASN A 157 24.19 -14.71 -5.25
CA ASN A 157 23.50 -14.19 -6.42
C ASN A 157 23.32 -12.67 -6.27
N LYS A 158 23.55 -11.92 -7.35
CA LYS A 158 23.16 -10.51 -7.40
C LYS A 158 21.63 -10.44 -7.27
N PHE A 159 21.15 -9.55 -6.42
CA PHE A 159 19.73 -9.47 -6.08
C PHE A 159 19.35 -8.01 -5.87
N SER A 160 18.07 -7.69 -5.95
CA SER A 160 17.53 -6.39 -5.58
C SER A 160 16.77 -6.47 -4.27
N GLN A 161 16.76 -5.38 -3.51
CA GLN A 161 15.88 -5.19 -2.38
C GLN A 161 15.02 -3.96 -2.63
N HIS A 162 13.71 -4.11 -2.42
CA HIS A 162 12.75 -3.05 -2.66
C HIS A 162 12.34 -2.42 -1.33
N PHE A 163 12.19 -1.10 -1.33
CA PHE A 163 11.82 -0.32 -0.16
C PHE A 163 10.75 0.69 -0.51
N ILE A 164 9.82 0.88 0.42
CA ILE A 164 8.75 1.88 0.30
C ILE A 164 8.78 2.83 1.49
N ASP A 165 8.60 4.11 1.19
CA ASP A 165 8.24 5.12 2.18
C ASP A 165 6.75 5.45 2.01
N PHE A 166 6.00 5.52 3.10
CA PHE A 166 4.58 5.88 3.07
C PHE A 166 4.14 6.60 4.34
N ASP A 167 3.07 7.38 4.24
CA ASP A 167 2.33 7.93 5.38
C ASP A 167 0.82 7.83 5.18
N VAL A 168 0.11 7.87 6.30
CA VAL A 168 -1.34 7.76 6.36
C VAL A 168 -1.90 8.95 7.11
N TYR A 169 -2.91 9.58 6.54
CA TYR A 169 -3.67 10.65 7.16
C TYR A 169 -5.13 10.25 7.35
N ASN A 170 -5.72 10.72 8.46
CA ASN A 170 -7.15 10.55 8.72
C ASN A 170 -7.99 11.66 8.06
N SER A 171 -9.31 11.58 8.19
CA SER A 171 -10.27 12.57 7.68
C SER A 171 -10.10 13.99 8.25
N LYS A 172 -9.37 14.15 9.36
CA LYS A 172 -9.01 15.46 9.95
C LYS A 172 -7.69 16.02 9.43
N LYS A 173 -7.07 15.36 8.43
CA LYS A 173 -5.75 15.71 7.88
C LYS A 173 -4.62 15.58 8.91
N GLU A 174 -4.81 14.75 9.94
CA GLU A 174 -3.77 14.43 10.91
C GLU A 174 -2.98 13.22 10.41
N LYS A 175 -1.65 13.31 10.41
CA LYS A 175 -0.78 12.18 10.10
C LYS A 175 -0.85 11.16 11.24
N ILE A 176 -1.49 10.03 11.00
CA ILE A 176 -1.63 8.96 11.98
C ILE A 176 -0.53 7.92 11.88
N TYR A 177 0.17 7.86 10.74
CA TYR A 177 1.30 6.98 10.55
C TYR A 177 2.30 7.51 9.52
N GLY A 178 3.56 7.15 9.69
CA GLY A 178 4.63 7.38 8.73
C GLY A 178 5.73 6.33 8.89
N LYS A 179 6.20 5.80 7.76
CA LYS A 179 7.23 4.76 7.74
C LYS A 179 8.15 4.97 6.55
N GLY A 180 9.44 5.05 6.82
CA GLY A 180 10.49 5.06 5.81
C GLY A 180 11.23 3.74 5.72
N ASN A 181 11.79 3.49 4.55
CA ASN A 181 12.59 2.34 4.18
C ASN A 181 11.92 1.02 4.61
N LEU A 182 10.60 0.88 4.43
CA LEU A 182 9.94 -0.40 4.65
C LEU A 182 10.42 -1.35 3.56
N LYS A 183 11.24 -2.34 3.94
CA LYS A 183 11.69 -3.39 3.04
C LYS A 183 10.50 -4.27 2.62
N LEU A 184 10.29 -4.42 1.32
CA LEU A 184 9.41 -5.45 0.77
C LEU A 184 10.09 -6.80 0.91
N ASP A 185 9.35 -7.76 1.44
CA ASP A 185 9.89 -9.03 1.91
C ASP A 185 9.45 -10.17 1.01
N CYS A 186 10.33 -10.52 0.08
CA CYS A 186 10.13 -11.64 -0.85
C CYS A 186 10.43 -13.00 -0.21
N GLY A 187 10.45 -13.08 1.13
CA GLY A 187 10.76 -14.27 1.89
C GLY A 187 12.26 -14.57 2.01
N ASP A 188 12.60 -15.43 2.97
CA ASP A 188 13.98 -15.90 3.18
C ASP A 188 14.46 -16.82 2.05
N PHE A 189 13.52 -17.48 1.36
CA PHE A 189 13.76 -18.41 0.26
C PHE A 189 12.97 -17.95 -0.98
N PRO A 190 13.42 -16.89 -1.67
CA PRO A 190 12.79 -16.44 -2.90
C PRO A 190 12.78 -17.56 -3.94
N SER A 191 11.79 -17.55 -4.82
CA SER A 191 11.66 -18.57 -5.88
C SER A 191 12.89 -18.57 -6.80
N ALA A 192 13.16 -19.69 -7.47
CA ALA A 192 14.26 -19.77 -8.44
C ALA A 192 14.13 -18.70 -9.54
N SER A 193 12.90 -18.42 -9.97
CA SER A 193 12.58 -17.36 -10.95
C SER A 193 12.97 -15.98 -10.43
N MET A 194 12.62 -15.65 -9.17
CA MET A 194 13.04 -14.38 -8.55
C MET A 194 14.55 -14.25 -8.46
N VAL A 195 15.27 -15.34 -8.16
CA VAL A 195 16.73 -15.32 -8.11
C VAL A 195 17.33 -15.10 -9.50
N GLU A 196 16.79 -15.75 -10.53
CA GLU A 196 17.22 -15.57 -11.93
C GLU A 196 16.97 -14.14 -12.43
N ASN A 197 15.78 -13.59 -12.11
CA ASN A 197 15.39 -12.23 -12.44
C ASN A 197 16.02 -11.17 -11.52
N LYS A 198 16.89 -11.56 -10.58
CA LYS A 198 17.49 -10.69 -9.55
C LYS A 198 16.45 -9.92 -8.73
N CYS A 199 15.21 -10.42 -8.66
CA CYS A 199 14.05 -9.73 -8.09
C CYS A 199 13.73 -8.39 -8.77
N LEU A 200 14.03 -8.23 -10.06
CA LEU A 200 13.73 -7.01 -10.82
C LEU A 200 12.43 -7.10 -11.64
N ASN A 201 11.87 -8.29 -11.80
CA ASN A 201 10.59 -8.49 -12.48
C ASN A 201 9.45 -8.06 -11.55
N ALA A 202 8.76 -6.99 -11.91
CA ALA A 202 7.73 -6.37 -11.07
C ALA A 202 6.55 -7.32 -10.82
N LYS A 203 6.24 -8.23 -11.74
CA LYS A 203 5.13 -9.19 -11.58
C LYS A 203 5.36 -10.16 -10.42
N GLU A 204 6.61 -10.45 -10.10
CA GLU A 204 6.98 -11.35 -9.00
C GLU A 204 6.87 -10.63 -7.64
N LEU A 205 6.82 -9.29 -7.62
CA LEU A 205 6.84 -8.53 -6.37
C LEU A 205 5.52 -8.58 -5.59
N SER A 206 4.43 -9.09 -6.16
CA SER A 206 3.13 -9.17 -5.48
C SER A 206 3.23 -9.81 -4.09
N ASP A 207 4.02 -10.87 -3.99
CA ASP A 207 4.19 -11.65 -2.76
C ASP A 207 5.05 -10.89 -1.73
N CYS A 208 5.85 -9.93 -2.19
CA CYS A 208 6.76 -9.17 -1.35
C CYS A 208 6.07 -8.05 -0.54
N TYR A 209 4.81 -7.73 -0.85
CA TYR A 209 4.03 -6.69 -0.16
C TYR A 209 3.43 -7.13 1.18
N SER A 210 3.62 -8.39 1.59
CA SER A 210 3.05 -8.92 2.83
C SER A 210 3.37 -8.06 4.06
N ASN A 211 4.61 -7.59 4.21
CA ASN A 211 4.99 -6.73 5.33
C ASN A 211 4.41 -5.31 5.22
N PHE A 212 4.11 -4.82 4.02
CA PHE A 212 3.38 -3.55 3.84
C PHE A 212 1.95 -3.68 4.36
N PHE A 213 1.24 -4.74 3.99
CA PHE A 213 -0.11 -5.01 4.50
C PHE A 213 -0.15 -5.21 6.01
N LYS A 214 0.82 -5.95 6.58
CA LYS A 214 0.95 -6.10 8.04
C LYS A 214 1.13 -4.76 8.76
N GLU A 215 1.78 -3.79 8.15
CA GLU A 215 1.89 -2.44 8.74
C GLU A 215 0.55 -1.72 8.66
N LEU A 216 -0.15 -1.76 7.52
CA LEU A 216 -1.49 -1.18 7.39
C LEU A 216 -2.51 -1.77 8.38
N ASP A 217 -2.48 -3.09 8.60
CA ASP A 217 -3.40 -3.78 9.51
C ASP A 217 -3.28 -3.35 10.99
N LYS A 218 -2.16 -2.70 11.35
CA LYS A 218 -1.91 -2.14 12.70
C LYS A 218 -2.47 -0.73 12.86
N ILE A 219 -2.70 -0.03 11.75
CA ILE A 219 -3.01 1.41 11.71
C ILE A 219 -4.48 1.61 11.40
N ILE A 220 -5.00 0.83 10.45
CA ILE A 220 -6.36 0.95 9.96
C ILE A 220 -7.25 0.02 10.78
N PRO A 221 -8.26 0.57 11.49
CA PRO A 221 -9.09 -0.17 12.42
C PRO A 221 -9.93 -1.26 11.73
#